data_AF-A0A3D4FC35-F1
#
_entry.id   AF-A0A3D4FC35-F1
#
_cell.length_a   1.000
_cell.length_b   1.000
_cell.length_c   1.000
_cell.angle_alpha   90.00
_cell.angle_beta   90.00
_cell.angle_gamma   90.00
#
_symmetry.space_group_name_H-M   'P 1'
#
loop_
_entity.id
_entity.type
_entity.pdbx_description
1 polymer ?
#
loop_
_entity_poly.entity_id
_entity_poly.type
_entity_poly.pdbx_seq_one_letter_code
_entity_poly.pdbx_strand_id
1 'polypeptide(L)' 'MNISASLLEIAVIALGVIVMLADLWTPSAYKSWLGRVSAMGLAAILLGSFAMEVTEPIAAFG' A
#
# COMPACT_ATOMS: atom_id res chain seq x y z
N MET A 1 -4.74 8.45 17.48
CA MET A 1 -4.10 7.92 16.25
C MET A 1 -5.23 7.41 15.37
N ASN A 2 -5.35 7.92 14.15
CA ASN A 2 -6.49 7.56 13.29
C ASN A 2 -6.30 6.10 12.82
N ILE A 3 -7.20 5.21 13.24
CA ILE A 3 -7.12 3.77 12.98
C ILE A 3 -7.11 3.49 11.47
N SER A 4 -7.87 4.26 10.68
CA SER A 4 -7.93 4.14 9.23
C SER A 4 -6.60 4.52 8.57
N ALA A 5 -5.94 5.57 9.06
CA ALA A 5 -4.61 5.97 8.57
C ALA A 5 -3.54 4.92 8.90
N SER A 6 -3.56 4.40 10.14
CA SER A 6 -2.64 3.34 10.56
C SER A 6 -2.82 2.04 9.77
N LEU A 7 -4.05 1.70 9.36
CA LEU A 7 -4.32 0.53 8.52
C LEU A 7 -3.65 0.67 7.13
N LEU A 8 -3.74 1.85 6.52
CA LEU A 8 -3.11 2.18 5.24
C LEU A 8 -1.59 2.11 5.32
N GLU A 9 -1.00 2.66 6.38
CA GLU A 9 0.44 2.59 6.63
C GLU A 9 0.93 1.14 6.72
N ILE A 10 0.22 0.29 7.49
CA ILE A 10 0.53 -1.13 7.61
C ILE A 10 0.41 -1.83 6.26
N ALA A 11 -0.64 -1.54 5.47
CA ALA A 11 -0.84 -2.14 4.16
C ALA A 11 0.29 -1.79 3.17
N VAL A 12 0.74 -0.53 3.14
CA VAL A 12 1.86 -0.09 2.29
C VAL A 12 3.16 -0.74 2.72
N ILE A 13 3.45 -0.78 4.02
CA ILE A 13 4.66 -1.43 4.56
C ILE A 13 4.65 -2.92 4.23
N ALA A 14 3.53 -3.61 4.47
CA ALA A 14 3.39 -5.04 4.18
C ALA A 14 3.59 -5.33 2.68
N LEU A 15 3.00 -4.53 1.79
CA LEU A 15 3.21 -4.64 0.35
C LEU A 15 4.69 -4.48 -0.02
N GLY A 16 5.37 -3.48 0.54
CA GLY A 16 6.79 -3.24 0.31
C GLY A 16 7.66 -4.42 0.76
N VAL A 17 7.41 -4.98 1.95
CA VAL A 17 8.13 -6.15 2.48
C VAL A 17 7.90 -7.37 1.59
N ILE A 18 6.67 -7.64 1.18
CA ILE A 18 6.34 -8.77 0.30
C ILE A 18 7.07 -8.63 -1.05
N VAL A 19 7.04 -7.44 -1.64
CA VAL A 19 7.71 -7.18 -2.93
C VAL A 19 9.23 -7.34 -2.79
N MET A 20 9.82 -6.83 -1.71
CA MET A 20 11.25 -6.95 -1.48
C MET A 20 11.68 -8.41 -1.25
N LEU A 21 10.91 -9.18 -0.48
CA LEU A 21 11.12 -10.61 -0.31
C LEU A 21 10.96 -11.37 -1.63
N ALA A 22 9.95 -11.02 -2.43
CA ALA A 22 9.74 -11.62 -3.74
C ALA A 22 10.88 -11.29 -4.70
N ASP A 23 11.45 -10.08 -4.64
CA ASP A 23 12.58 -9.66 -5.48
C ASP A 23 13.82 -10.53 -5.23
N LEU A 24 14.07 -10.96 -3.99
CA LEU A 24 15.23 -11.80 -3.64
C LEU A 24 15.25 -13.15 -4.38
N TRP A 25 14.08 -13.73 -4.64
CA TRP A 25 13.96 -15.07 -5.23
C TRP A 25 13.59 -15.04 -6.72
N THR A 26 13.26 -13.87 -7.27
CA THR A 26 12.75 -13.76 -8.64
C THR A 26 13.89 -13.63 -9.66
N PRO A 27 13.99 -14.53 -10.66
CA PRO A 27 14.96 -14.41 -11.74
C PRO A 27 14.80 -13.10 -12.51
N SER A 28 15.91 -12.54 -13.01
CA SER A 28 15.94 -11.24 -13.72
C SER A 28 14.96 -11.15 -14.90
N ALA A 29 14.62 -12.28 -15.53
CA ALA A 29 13.63 -12.36 -16.60
C ALA A 29 12.21 -11.93 -16.19
N TYR A 30 11.85 -12.05 -14.89
CA TYR A 30 10.50 -11.75 -14.38
C TYR A 30 10.45 -10.46 -13.56
N LYS A 31 11.57 -9.73 -13.44
CA LYS A 31 11.67 -8.51 -12.62
C LYS A 31 10.71 -7.39 -13.07
N SER A 32 10.47 -7.27 -14.38
CA SER A 32 9.46 -6.34 -14.92
C SER A 32 8.02 -6.73 -14.60
N TRP A 33 7.76 -8.01 -14.30
CA TRP A 33 6.44 -8.44 -13.83
C TRP A 33 6.26 -8.09 -12.36
N LEU A 34 7.31 -8.27 -11.55
CA LEU A 34 7.33 -7.87 -10.14
C LEU A 34 7.00 -6.38 -9.96
N GLY A 35 7.61 -5.52 -10.79
CA GLY A 35 7.34 -4.09 -10.81
C GLY A 35 5.91 -3.71 -11.23
N ARG A 36 5.31 -4.47 -12.17
CA ARG A 36 3.91 -4.24 -12.58
C ARG A 36 2.93 -4.65 -11.48
N VAL A 37 3.17 -5.79 -10.85
CA VAL A 37 2.33 -6.29 -9.75
C VAL A 37 2.42 -5.38 -8.54
N SER A 38 3.61 -4.89 -8.18
CA SER A 38 3.78 -3.94 -7.08
C SER A 38 3.08 -2.60 -7.36
N ALA A 39 3.19 -2.07 -8.58
CA ALA A 39 2.48 -0.86 -8.98
C ALA A 39 0.95 -1.03 -8.92
N MET A 40 0.42 -2.17 -9.37
CA MET A 40 -1.01 -2.47 -9.26
C MET A 40 -1.47 -2.60 -7.80
N GLY A 41 -0.69 -3.27 -6.95
CA GLY A 41 -0.98 -3.38 -5.51
C GLY A 41 -1.00 -2.01 -4.83
N LEU A 42 -0.03 -1.15 -5.16
CA LEU A 42 0.03 0.21 -4.64
C LEU A 42 -1.16 1.05 -5.09
N ALA A 43 -1.55 0.94 -6.37
CA ALA A 43 -2.73 1.61 -6.90
C ALA A 43 -4.03 1.14 -6.22
N ALA A 44 -4.15 -0.16 -5.92
CA ALA A 44 -5.30 -0.68 -5.19
C ALA A 44 -5.38 -0.14 -3.76
N ILE A 45 -4.25 -0.06 -3.04
CA ILE A 45 -4.20 0.54 -1.70
C ILE A 45 -4.57 2.02 -1.76
N LEU A 46 -4.04 2.75 -2.74
CA LEU A 46 -4.33 4.17 -2.91
C LEU A 46 -5.80 4.43 -3.23
N LEU A 47 -6.39 3.67 -4.17
CA LEU A 47 -7.80 3.80 -4.52
C LEU A 47 -8.72 3.38 -3.37
N GLY A 48 -8.36 2.31 -2.64
CA GLY A 48 -9.06 1.89 -1.43
C GLY A 48 -9.03 2.93 -0.32
N SER A 49 -7.96 3.74 -0.24
CA SER A 49 -7.86 4.86 0.71
C SER A 49 -9.00 5.86 0.56
N PHE A 50 -9.35 6.22 -0.68
CA PHE A 50 -10.44 7.16 -0.96
C PHE A 50 -11.83 6.59 -0.64
N ALA A 51 -11.96 5.25 -0.59
CA ALA A 51 -13.21 4.58 -0.26
C ALA A 51 -13.38 4.31 1.24
N MET A 52 -12.34 4.50 2.06
CA MET A 52 -12.49 4.42 3.52
C MET A 52 -13.15 5.69 4.04
N GLU A 53 -14.36 5.54 4.59
CA GLU A 53 -15.02 6.60 5.34
C GLU A 53 -14.20 6.99 6.56
N VAL A 54 -13.85 8.28 6.66
CA VAL A 54 -13.27 8.85 7.86
C VAL A 54 -14.42 9.16 8.81
N THR A 55 -14.67 8.26 9.76
CA THR A 55 -15.76 8.39 10.74
C THR A 55 -15.65 9.64 11.64
N GLU A 56 -14.50 10.32 11.67
CA GLU A 56 -14.32 11.56 12.42
C GLU A 56 -13.65 12.64 11.55
N PRO A 57 -14.37 13.69 11.11
CA PRO A 57 -13.76 14.84 10.48
C PRO A 57 -12.94 15.59 11.53
N ILE A 58 -11.65 15.30 11.59
CA ILE A 58 -10.71 16.09 12.40
C ILE A 58 -10.48 17.39 11.62
N ALA A 59 -11.09 18.47 12.08
CA ALA A 59 -10.81 19.80 11.56
C ALA A 59 -9.33 20.11 11.78
N ALA A 60 -8.61 20.47 10.70
CA ALA A 60 -7.20 20.83 10.77
C ALA A 60 -6.95 22.12 11.59
N PHE A 61 -8.01 22.87 11.86
CA PHE A 61 -8.02 24.06 12.71
C PHE A 61 -9.27 23.94 13.60
N GLY A 62 -9.06 23.66 14.89
CA GLY A 62 -10.08 23.86 15.91
C GLY A 62 -10.25 25.34 16.23
#